data_AF-A0AAW8J9Z7-F1
#
_entry.id   AF-A0AAW8J9Z7-F1
#
_cell.length_a   1.000
_cell.length_b   1.000
_cell.length_c   1.000
_cell.angle_alpha   90.00
_cell.angle_beta   90.00
_cell.angle_gamma   90.00
#
_symmetry.space_group_name_H-M   'P 1'
#
loop_
_entity.id
_entity.type
_entity.pdbx_description
1 polymer ?
#
loop_
_entity_poly.entity_id
_entity_poly.type
_entity_poly.pdbx_seq_one_letter_code
_entity_poly.pdbx_strand_id
1 'polypeptide(L)'
;MDKNKLGELFGVVIHSPVTRSEVRSLVKAKQDFVNKKATDEDLTYHQASLDAGDIVESFINSLGEDDGKAFVNYYSDEVVAIGNSTQSIDEVANKSEAEVYHLQAQFIFNELSANLKVYGSNSALTGANPADVNLAIEYIDRSLEIEPNNPTFLNLKGLLIWNGLGDKARAKPLIEKAAELAPRDITIQHNLKSLQDPNGCFIATAAFGTPVAYEVNELRLFRDKWLVYNKVGRLFIKIYYKVSPRIANFIQDKPFLKKVIRVGLKPLIQWVDKFNKTKNY
;
A
#
# COMPACT_ATOMS: atom_id res chain seq x y z
N MET A 1 7.06 -36.13 -5.79
CA MET A 1 7.94 -34.99 -5.43
C MET A 1 7.38 -34.44 -4.13
N ASP A 2 8.20 -34.36 -3.08
CA ASP A 2 7.76 -33.75 -1.83
C ASP A 2 7.42 -32.29 -2.09
N LYS A 3 6.17 -31.95 -1.80
CA LYS A 3 5.65 -30.61 -1.90
C LYS A 3 6.34 -29.74 -0.84
N ASN A 4 7.00 -28.65 -1.24
CA ASN A 4 7.63 -27.75 -0.28
C ASN A 4 6.56 -26.94 0.46
N LYS A 5 6.61 -26.87 1.80
CA LYS A 5 5.66 -26.09 2.61
C LYS A 5 5.96 -24.60 2.43
N LEU A 6 4.98 -23.84 1.97
CA LEU A 6 5.04 -22.38 1.85
C LEU A 6 4.59 -21.71 3.16
N GLY A 7 3.58 -22.27 3.82
CA GLY A 7 3.08 -21.75 5.11
C GLY A 7 1.86 -22.50 5.60
N GLU A 8 1.30 -22.01 6.72
CA GLU A 8 0.09 -22.56 7.33
C GLU A 8 -0.78 -21.44 7.88
N LEU A 9 -2.05 -21.42 7.48
CA LEU A 9 -3.02 -20.38 7.80
C LEU A 9 -4.33 -21.03 8.21
N PHE A 10 -4.89 -20.60 9.34
CA PHE A 10 -6.16 -21.13 9.86
C PHE A 10 -6.19 -22.67 9.95
N GLY A 11 -5.02 -23.30 10.19
CA GLY A 11 -4.85 -24.76 10.24
C GLY A 11 -4.73 -25.45 8.88
N VAL A 12 -4.61 -24.72 7.77
CA VAL A 12 -4.44 -25.25 6.42
C VAL A 12 -3.02 -24.99 5.92
N VAL A 13 -2.33 -26.07 5.54
CA VAL A 13 -0.97 -26.00 5.00
C VAL A 13 -1.02 -25.74 3.49
N ILE A 14 -0.28 -24.72 3.04
CA ILE A 14 -0.12 -24.37 1.62
C ILE A 14 1.26 -24.82 1.15
N HIS A 15 1.31 -25.41 -0.03
CA HIS A 15 2.54 -25.92 -0.62
C HIS A 15 2.87 -25.28 -1.97
N SER A 16 4.12 -25.42 -2.40
CA SER A 16 4.55 -25.15 -3.77
C SER A 16 4.57 -26.44 -4.60
N PRO A 17 4.01 -26.45 -5.83
CA PRO A 17 3.23 -25.36 -6.42
C PRO A 17 1.86 -25.20 -5.73
N VAL A 18 1.38 -23.97 -5.62
CA VAL A 18 0.06 -23.68 -5.01
C VAL A 18 -1.06 -24.36 -5.80
N THR A 19 -1.96 -25.05 -5.09
CA THR A 19 -3.11 -25.73 -5.70
C THR A 19 -4.45 -25.12 -5.30
N ARG A 20 -5.39 -25.08 -6.25
CA ARG A 20 -6.76 -24.59 -6.01
C ARG A 20 -7.48 -25.33 -4.86
N SER A 21 -7.22 -26.62 -4.67
CA SER A 21 -7.83 -27.41 -3.59
C SER A 21 -7.36 -26.99 -2.20
N GLU A 22 -6.06 -26.69 -2.06
CA GLU A 22 -5.49 -26.19 -0.79
C GLU A 22 -6.05 -24.79 -0.48
N VAL A 23 -6.13 -23.93 -1.50
CA VAL A 23 -6.71 -22.59 -1.37
C VAL A 23 -8.22 -22.64 -1.03
N ARG A 24 -9.00 -23.52 -1.66
CA ARG A 24 -10.41 -23.75 -1.29
C ARG A 24 -10.57 -24.15 0.17
N SER A 25 -9.71 -25.04 0.64
CA SER A 25 -9.73 -25.51 2.03
C SER A 25 -9.40 -24.37 2.98
N LEU A 26 -8.43 -23.53 2.60
CA LEU A 26 -8.04 -22.33 3.32
C LEU A 26 -9.19 -21.32 3.42
N VAL A 27 -9.89 -21.02 2.32
CA VAL A 27 -11.00 -20.04 2.35
C VAL A 27 -12.11 -20.51 3.29
N LYS A 28 -12.44 -21.80 3.30
CA LYS A 28 -13.39 -22.37 4.26
C LYS A 28 -12.89 -22.26 5.70
N ALA A 29 -11.64 -22.61 5.95
CA ALA A 29 -11.04 -22.51 7.28
C ALA A 29 -10.95 -21.05 7.78
N LYS A 30 -10.73 -20.07 6.90
CA LYS A 30 -10.82 -18.64 7.22
C LYS A 30 -12.22 -18.29 7.72
N GLN A 31 -13.27 -18.75 7.04
CA GLN A 31 -14.66 -18.47 7.45
C GLN A 31 -14.95 -18.98 8.87
N ASP A 32 -14.53 -20.21 9.17
CA ASP A 32 -14.69 -20.81 10.49
C ASP A 32 -13.89 -20.05 11.55
N PHE A 33 -12.66 -19.64 11.22
CA PHE A 33 -11.81 -18.82 12.08
C PHE A 33 -12.46 -17.46 12.39
N VAL A 34 -12.99 -16.76 11.39
CA VAL A 34 -13.66 -15.46 11.56
C VAL A 34 -14.88 -15.60 12.46
N ASN A 35 -15.76 -16.58 12.18
CA ASN A 35 -16.96 -16.82 12.99
C ASN A 35 -16.61 -17.11 14.46
N LYS A 36 -15.60 -17.96 14.68
CA LYS A 36 -15.14 -18.30 16.01
C LYS A 36 -14.53 -17.10 16.72
N LYS A 37 -13.63 -16.36 16.07
CA LYS A 37 -12.97 -15.18 16.65
C LYS A 37 -13.96 -14.07 16.98
N ALA A 38 -14.95 -13.83 16.12
CA ALA A 38 -16.04 -12.88 16.40
C ALA A 38 -16.79 -13.24 17.70
N THR A 39 -17.05 -14.54 17.91
CA THR A 39 -17.74 -15.05 19.10
C THR A 39 -16.86 -15.01 20.35
N ASP A 40 -15.62 -15.50 20.25
CA ASP A 40 -14.70 -15.67 21.39
C ASP A 40 -14.19 -14.32 21.93
N GLU A 41 -14.05 -13.31 21.06
CA GLU A 41 -13.45 -12.01 21.40
C GLU A 41 -14.48 -10.86 21.44
N ASP A 42 -15.78 -11.16 21.35
CA ASP A 42 -16.88 -10.17 21.30
C ASP A 42 -16.65 -9.08 20.22
N LEU A 43 -16.15 -9.52 19.06
CA LEU A 43 -15.88 -8.66 17.91
C LEU A 43 -17.05 -8.72 16.93
N THR A 44 -17.27 -7.63 16.19
CA THR A 44 -18.12 -7.72 15.00
C THR A 44 -17.49 -8.68 13.99
N TYR A 45 -18.32 -9.37 13.20
CA TYR A 45 -17.85 -10.22 12.09
C TYR A 45 -16.86 -9.47 11.19
N HIS A 46 -17.12 -8.18 10.92
CA HIS A 46 -16.23 -7.33 10.13
C HIS A 46 -14.85 -7.16 10.76
N GLN A 47 -14.75 -6.89 12.07
CA GLN A 47 -13.44 -6.77 12.74
C GLN A 47 -12.67 -8.09 12.71
N ALA A 48 -13.34 -9.21 12.98
CA ALA A 48 -12.71 -10.53 12.88
C ALA A 48 -12.30 -10.87 11.43
N SER A 49 -13.05 -10.41 10.43
CA SER A 49 -12.75 -10.57 9.01
C SER A 49 -11.51 -9.78 8.60
N LEU A 50 -11.38 -8.52 9.06
CA LEU A 50 -10.19 -7.70 8.85
C LEU A 50 -8.94 -8.36 9.45
N ASP A 51 -9.00 -8.83 10.69
CA ASP A 51 -7.88 -9.53 11.33
C ASP A 51 -7.46 -10.77 10.53
N ALA A 52 -8.43 -11.51 10.00
CA ALA A 52 -8.15 -12.67 9.14
C ALA A 52 -7.62 -12.25 7.76
N GLY A 53 -8.07 -11.12 7.22
CA GLY A 53 -7.55 -10.50 6.00
C GLY A 53 -6.07 -10.16 6.14
N ASP A 54 -5.67 -9.52 7.23
CA ASP A 54 -4.28 -9.14 7.51
C ASP A 54 -3.35 -10.37 7.56
N ILE A 55 -3.83 -11.49 8.12
CA ILE A 55 -3.10 -12.76 8.15
C ILE A 55 -2.86 -13.29 6.72
N VAL A 56 -3.89 -13.23 5.86
CA VAL A 56 -3.78 -13.67 4.46
C VAL A 56 -2.86 -12.72 3.68
N GLU A 57 -2.97 -11.41 3.87
CA GLU A 57 -2.12 -10.43 3.22
C GLU A 57 -0.65 -10.63 3.61
N SER A 58 -0.37 -10.80 4.91
CA SER A 58 0.98 -11.09 5.38
C SER A 58 1.55 -12.37 4.78
N PHE A 59 0.71 -13.39 4.56
CA PHE A 59 1.15 -14.61 3.91
C PHE A 59 1.45 -14.39 2.43
N ILE A 60 0.58 -13.70 1.69
CA ILE A 60 0.80 -13.37 0.28
C ILE A 60 2.13 -12.61 0.10
N ASN A 61 2.41 -11.65 0.98
CA ASN A 61 3.66 -10.88 0.98
C ASN A 61 4.92 -11.73 1.27
N SER A 62 4.76 -12.93 1.81
CA SER A 62 5.86 -13.88 2.05
C SER A 62 6.12 -14.83 0.88
N LEU A 63 5.21 -14.90 -0.11
CA LEU A 63 5.30 -15.82 -1.24
C LEU A 63 6.24 -15.30 -2.33
N GLY A 64 6.86 -16.23 -3.05
CA GLY A 64 7.53 -15.92 -4.32
C GLY A 64 6.52 -15.52 -5.40
N GLU A 65 6.98 -14.85 -6.46
CA GLU A 65 6.12 -14.22 -7.47
C GLU A 65 5.13 -15.20 -8.13
N ASP A 66 5.59 -16.39 -8.53
CA ASP A 66 4.76 -17.40 -9.21
C ASP A 66 3.68 -18.00 -8.28
N ASP A 67 4.09 -18.40 -7.07
CA ASP A 67 3.19 -18.97 -6.08
C ASP A 67 2.21 -17.90 -5.54
N GLY A 68 2.66 -16.65 -5.40
CA GLY A 68 1.83 -15.52 -5.01
C GLY A 68 0.73 -15.23 -6.03
N LYS A 69 1.07 -15.17 -7.32
CA LYS A 69 0.09 -14.99 -8.41
C LYS A 69 -0.92 -16.14 -8.44
N ALA A 70 -0.44 -17.39 -8.35
CA ALA A 70 -1.31 -18.57 -8.34
C ALA A 70 -2.26 -18.55 -7.14
N PHE A 71 -1.74 -18.23 -5.95
CA PHE A 71 -2.52 -18.14 -4.73
C PHE A 71 -3.61 -17.07 -4.83
N VAL A 72 -3.26 -15.85 -5.24
CA VAL A 72 -4.22 -14.73 -5.37
C VAL A 72 -5.33 -15.08 -6.36
N ASN A 73 -4.99 -15.68 -7.50
CA ASN A 73 -5.99 -16.10 -8.49
C ASN A 73 -6.97 -17.13 -7.91
N TYR A 74 -6.46 -18.23 -7.33
CA TYR A 74 -7.34 -19.25 -6.75
C TYR A 74 -8.14 -18.72 -5.55
N TYR A 75 -7.53 -17.86 -4.73
CA TYR A 75 -8.19 -17.31 -3.55
C TYR A 75 -9.37 -16.43 -3.96
N SER A 76 -9.16 -15.57 -4.97
CA SER A 76 -10.22 -14.75 -5.55
C SER A 76 -11.36 -15.61 -6.09
N ASP A 77 -11.04 -16.65 -6.89
CA ASP A 77 -12.03 -17.56 -7.47
C ASP A 77 -12.86 -18.29 -6.40
N GLU A 78 -12.21 -18.75 -5.32
CA GLU A 78 -12.86 -19.55 -4.28
C GLU A 78 -13.72 -18.71 -3.33
N VAL A 79 -13.31 -17.47 -3.02
CA VAL A 79 -14.14 -16.55 -2.22
C VAL A 79 -15.41 -16.19 -2.99
N VAL A 80 -15.31 -15.84 -4.28
CA VAL A 80 -16.47 -15.54 -5.13
C VAL A 80 -17.39 -16.76 -5.28
N ALA A 81 -16.82 -17.97 -5.41
CA ALA A 81 -17.60 -19.20 -5.51
C ALA A 81 -18.40 -19.50 -4.22
N ILE A 82 -17.82 -19.26 -3.05
CA ILE A 82 -18.51 -19.44 -1.76
C ILE A 82 -19.65 -18.41 -1.61
N GLY A 83 -19.41 -17.14 -1.97
CA GLY A 83 -20.42 -16.09 -1.96
C GLY A 83 -21.67 -16.45 -2.78
N ASN A 84 -21.49 -17.03 -3.97
CA ASN A 84 -22.59 -17.42 -4.86
C ASN A 84 -23.39 -18.66 -4.41
N SER A 85 -22.84 -19.49 -3.51
CA SER A 85 -23.44 -20.77 -3.11
C SER A 85 -24.39 -20.69 -1.91
N THR A 86 -24.44 -19.55 -1.22
CA THR A 86 -25.12 -19.42 0.09
C THR A 86 -26.21 -18.34 0.02
N GLN A 87 -27.40 -18.70 -0.48
CA GLN A 87 -28.60 -17.84 -0.65
C GLN A 87 -29.20 -17.24 0.64
N SER A 88 -28.46 -17.16 1.76
CA SER A 88 -28.96 -16.57 3.01
C SER A 88 -27.94 -15.70 3.75
N ILE A 89 -26.80 -15.36 3.13
CA ILE A 89 -25.82 -14.45 3.73
C ILE A 89 -25.29 -13.44 2.73
N ASP A 90 -26.18 -12.80 1.96
CA ASP A 90 -25.82 -11.80 0.94
C ASP A 90 -24.91 -10.69 1.49
N GLU A 91 -25.06 -10.32 2.76
CA GLU A 91 -24.24 -9.27 3.38
C GLU A 91 -22.80 -9.73 3.71
N VAL A 92 -22.59 -11.01 4.06
CA VAL A 92 -21.25 -11.57 4.30
C VAL A 92 -20.57 -11.94 2.98
N ALA A 93 -21.34 -12.47 2.03
CA ALA A 93 -20.88 -12.75 0.67
C ALA A 93 -20.38 -11.47 -0.01
N ASN A 94 -21.18 -10.39 0.02
CA ASN A 94 -20.78 -9.11 -0.56
C ASN A 94 -19.56 -8.51 0.15
N LYS A 95 -19.48 -8.54 1.48
CA LYS A 95 -18.29 -8.05 2.22
C LYS A 95 -17.03 -8.86 1.90
N SER A 96 -17.16 -10.18 1.75
CA SER A 96 -16.02 -11.02 1.32
C SER A 96 -15.57 -10.74 -0.12
N GLU A 97 -16.50 -10.38 -0.99
CA GLU A 97 -16.21 -9.97 -2.37
C GLU A 97 -15.54 -8.59 -2.42
N ALA A 98 -15.99 -7.64 -1.58
CA ALA A 98 -15.33 -6.34 -1.42
C ALA A 98 -13.87 -6.48 -0.96
N GLU A 99 -13.59 -7.39 -0.03
CA GLU A 99 -12.23 -7.73 0.41
C GLU A 99 -11.37 -8.28 -0.75
N VAL A 100 -11.92 -9.16 -1.60
CA VAL A 100 -11.18 -9.74 -2.74
C VAL A 100 -10.74 -8.65 -3.71
N TYR A 101 -11.67 -7.80 -4.12
CA TYR A 101 -11.34 -6.69 -5.01
C TYR A 101 -10.33 -5.73 -4.36
N HIS A 102 -10.43 -5.51 -3.06
CA HIS A 102 -9.46 -4.69 -2.34
C HIS A 102 -8.06 -5.30 -2.39
N LEU A 103 -7.92 -6.60 -2.14
CA LEU A 103 -6.63 -7.31 -2.21
C LEU A 103 -6.04 -7.27 -3.62
N GLN A 104 -6.86 -7.41 -4.66
CA GLN A 104 -6.41 -7.30 -6.06
C GLN A 104 -5.89 -5.90 -6.37
N ALA A 105 -6.59 -4.85 -5.94
CA ALA A 105 -6.12 -3.48 -6.07
C ALA A 105 -4.82 -3.22 -5.28
N GLN A 106 -4.73 -3.77 -4.06
CA GLN A 106 -3.57 -3.62 -3.18
C GLN A 106 -2.32 -4.29 -3.76
N PHE A 107 -2.48 -5.47 -4.37
CA PHE A 107 -1.38 -6.17 -5.06
C PHE A 107 -0.77 -5.29 -6.16
N ILE A 108 -1.61 -4.71 -7.03
CA ILE A 108 -1.14 -3.83 -8.10
C ILE A 108 -0.53 -2.54 -7.53
N PHE A 109 -1.08 -2.00 -6.45
CA PHE A 109 -0.48 -0.85 -5.77
C PHE A 109 0.91 -1.17 -5.19
N ASN A 110 1.13 -2.39 -4.71
CA ASN A 110 2.44 -2.84 -4.24
C ASN A 110 3.44 -2.93 -5.40
N GLU A 111 3.03 -3.45 -6.57
CA GLU A 111 3.85 -3.44 -7.78
C GLU A 111 4.19 -2.01 -8.22
N LEU A 112 3.20 -1.10 -8.24
CA LEU A 112 3.40 0.31 -8.54
C LEU A 112 4.43 0.93 -7.58
N SER A 113 4.28 0.69 -6.28
CA SER A 113 5.16 1.21 -5.24
C SER A 113 6.59 0.68 -5.38
N ALA A 114 6.74 -0.60 -5.71
CA ALA A 114 8.04 -1.21 -6.01
C ALA A 114 8.68 -0.57 -7.24
N ASN A 115 7.91 -0.33 -8.30
CA ASN A 115 8.40 0.32 -9.51
C ASN A 115 8.88 1.76 -9.24
N LEU A 116 8.09 2.53 -8.50
CA LEU A 116 8.47 3.88 -8.09
C LEU A 116 9.73 3.85 -7.21
N LYS A 117 9.87 2.88 -6.30
CA LYS A 117 11.07 2.76 -5.47
C LYS A 117 12.33 2.40 -6.28
N VAL A 118 12.25 1.37 -7.13
CA VAL A 118 13.40 0.82 -7.85
C VAL A 118 13.77 1.71 -9.03
N TYR A 119 12.79 2.03 -9.88
CA TYR A 119 13.00 2.74 -11.13
C TYR A 119 12.67 4.23 -11.04
N GLY A 120 11.87 4.67 -10.06
CA GLY A 120 11.36 6.06 -9.94
C GLY A 120 10.37 6.45 -11.00
N SER A 121 9.79 5.45 -11.67
CA SER A 121 8.64 5.59 -12.54
C SER A 121 7.97 4.23 -12.69
N ASN A 122 6.68 4.22 -13.03
CA ASN A 122 5.96 3.03 -13.46
C ASN A 122 6.07 2.78 -14.98
N SER A 123 7.09 3.33 -15.65
CA SER A 123 7.22 3.29 -17.11
C SER A 123 8.15 2.17 -17.57
N ALA A 124 7.72 1.43 -18.60
CA ALA A 124 8.55 0.44 -19.28
C ALA A 124 9.86 1.04 -19.84
N LEU A 125 9.87 2.33 -20.15
CA LEU A 125 11.07 3.05 -20.60
C LEU A 125 12.18 3.09 -19.54
N THR A 126 11.85 2.84 -18.28
CA THR A 126 12.82 2.76 -17.17
C THR A 126 13.28 1.34 -16.86
N GLY A 127 12.79 0.34 -17.61
CA GLY A 127 13.04 -1.08 -17.36
C GLY A 127 12.11 -1.70 -16.30
N ALA A 128 11.09 -0.97 -15.86
CA ALA A 128 10.03 -1.50 -15.00
C ALA A 128 9.05 -2.35 -15.81
N ASN A 129 8.41 -3.33 -15.18
CA ASN A 129 7.16 -3.90 -15.68
C ASN A 129 5.99 -3.07 -15.14
N PRO A 130 5.31 -2.23 -15.95
CA PRO A 130 4.31 -1.29 -15.45
C PRO A 130 3.15 -1.98 -14.74
N ALA A 131 2.85 -1.54 -13.51
CA ALA A 131 1.63 -1.91 -12.80
C ALA A 131 0.41 -1.28 -13.49
N ASP A 132 -0.69 -2.03 -13.64
CA ASP A 132 -1.91 -1.52 -14.27
C ASP A 132 -2.77 -0.73 -13.27
N VAL A 133 -2.44 0.55 -13.12
CA VAL A 133 -3.11 1.47 -12.20
C VAL A 133 -4.61 1.59 -12.48
N ASN A 134 -5.03 1.51 -13.75
CA ASN A 134 -6.45 1.65 -14.09
C ASN A 134 -7.24 0.42 -13.64
N LEU A 135 -6.68 -0.77 -13.85
CA LEU A 135 -7.28 -2.02 -13.35
C LEU A 135 -7.37 -2.02 -11.81
N ALA A 136 -6.34 -1.53 -11.11
CA ALA A 136 -6.39 -1.39 -9.66
C ALA A 136 -7.49 -0.44 -9.19
N ILE A 137 -7.73 0.64 -9.94
CA ILE A 137 -8.84 1.58 -9.67
C ILE A 137 -10.19 0.91 -9.94
N GLU A 138 -10.31 0.10 -10.99
CA GLU A 138 -11.54 -0.65 -11.25
C GLU A 138 -11.85 -1.61 -10.10
N TYR A 139 -10.86 -2.38 -9.63
CA TYR A 139 -11.05 -3.27 -8.49
C TYR A 139 -11.46 -2.51 -7.23
N ILE A 140 -10.75 -1.44 -6.85
CA ILE A 140 -11.12 -0.72 -5.61
C ILE A 140 -12.48 -0.02 -5.73
N ASP A 141 -12.91 0.33 -6.94
CA ASP A 141 -14.25 0.86 -7.19
C ASP A 141 -15.33 -0.19 -6.94
N ARG A 142 -15.10 -1.46 -7.30
CA ARG A 142 -16.00 -2.57 -6.91
C ARG A 142 -16.09 -2.75 -5.40
N SER A 143 -14.97 -2.66 -4.68
CA SER A 143 -14.99 -2.69 -3.21
C SER A 143 -15.80 -1.54 -2.62
N LEU A 144 -15.69 -0.34 -3.20
CA LEU A 144 -16.41 0.86 -2.75
C LEU A 144 -17.89 0.88 -3.18
N GLU A 145 -18.27 0.16 -4.24
CA GLU A 145 -19.69 -0.08 -4.57
C GLU A 145 -20.39 -0.86 -3.45
N ILE A 146 -19.68 -1.80 -2.83
CA ILE A 146 -20.18 -2.64 -1.74
C ILE A 146 -20.05 -1.94 -0.37
N GLU A 147 -18.89 -1.33 -0.09
CA GLU A 147 -18.61 -0.61 1.16
C GLU A 147 -18.17 0.85 0.92
N PRO A 148 -19.10 1.78 0.63
CA PRO A 148 -18.77 3.16 0.18
C PRO A 148 -18.04 4.04 1.22
N ASN A 149 -18.07 3.64 2.48
CA ASN A 149 -17.47 4.36 3.60
C ASN A 149 -16.38 3.53 4.30
N ASN A 150 -15.83 2.51 3.64
CA ASN A 150 -14.68 1.81 4.20
C ASN A 150 -13.42 2.70 4.09
N PRO A 151 -12.79 3.08 5.22
CA PRO A 151 -11.67 4.02 5.22
C PRO A 151 -10.44 3.47 4.48
N THR A 152 -10.19 2.16 4.57
CA THR A 152 -9.06 1.50 3.89
C THR A 152 -9.22 1.58 2.38
N PHE A 153 -10.43 1.33 1.86
CA PHE A 153 -10.69 1.35 0.42
C PHE A 153 -10.59 2.78 -0.15
N LEU A 154 -11.14 3.76 0.57
CA LEU A 154 -11.03 5.17 0.22
C LEU A 154 -9.56 5.64 0.20
N ASN A 155 -8.78 5.23 1.20
CA ASN A 155 -7.36 5.54 1.27
C ASN A 155 -6.59 4.92 0.09
N LEU A 156 -6.82 3.63 -0.22
CA LEU A 156 -6.14 2.95 -1.33
C LEU A 156 -6.49 3.59 -2.68
N LYS A 157 -7.77 3.90 -2.94
CA LYS A 157 -8.18 4.62 -4.16
C LYS A 157 -7.47 5.97 -4.28
N GLY A 158 -7.41 6.73 -3.18
CA GLY A 158 -6.67 7.99 -3.12
C GLY A 158 -5.18 7.81 -3.46
N LEU A 159 -4.53 6.79 -2.91
CA LEU A 159 -3.12 6.50 -3.18
C LEU A 159 -2.86 6.08 -4.63
N LEU A 160 -3.73 5.28 -5.24
CA LEU A 160 -3.64 4.89 -6.65
C LEU A 160 -3.76 6.10 -7.59
N ILE A 161 -4.74 6.97 -7.34
CA ILE A 161 -4.94 8.19 -8.12
C ILE A 161 -3.75 9.15 -7.95
N TRP A 162 -3.22 9.29 -6.73
CA TRP A 162 -2.11 10.18 -6.47
C TRP A 162 -0.78 9.66 -7.03
N ASN A 163 -0.41 8.42 -6.70
CA ASN A 163 0.91 7.87 -7.04
C ASN A 163 0.96 7.28 -8.45
N GLY A 164 -0.15 6.70 -8.92
CA GLY A 164 -0.23 6.06 -10.22
C GLY A 164 -0.57 7.03 -11.34
N LEU A 165 -1.56 7.93 -11.11
CA LEU A 165 -1.99 8.89 -12.12
C LEU A 165 -1.39 10.30 -11.93
N GLY A 166 -0.71 10.56 -10.82
CA GLY A 166 -0.18 11.89 -10.50
C GLY A 166 -1.25 12.92 -10.12
N ASP A 167 -2.50 12.50 -9.93
CA ASP A 167 -3.63 13.41 -9.76
C ASP A 167 -3.93 13.66 -8.28
N LYS A 168 -3.13 14.54 -7.69
CA LYS A 168 -3.28 14.95 -6.30
C LYS A 168 -4.64 15.57 -5.99
N ALA A 169 -5.25 16.27 -6.95
CA ALA A 169 -6.50 16.98 -6.75
C ALA A 169 -7.67 16.01 -6.54
N ARG A 170 -7.76 14.97 -7.38
CA ARG A 170 -8.77 13.90 -7.23
C ARG A 170 -8.51 13.00 -6.02
N ALA A 171 -7.24 12.76 -5.68
CA ALA A 171 -6.89 11.91 -4.54
C ALA A 171 -7.25 12.54 -3.18
N LYS A 172 -7.12 13.86 -3.06
CA LYS A 172 -7.27 14.58 -1.79
C LYS A 172 -8.59 14.35 -1.05
N PRO A 173 -9.77 14.56 -1.65
CA PRO A 173 -11.03 14.37 -0.94
C PRO A 173 -11.22 12.92 -0.46
N LEU A 174 -10.64 11.92 -1.15
CA LEU A 174 -10.75 10.52 -0.77
C LEU A 174 -9.93 10.20 0.50
N ILE A 175 -8.68 10.65 0.53
CA ILE A 175 -7.79 10.42 1.69
C ILE A 175 -8.24 11.26 2.90
N GLU A 176 -8.78 12.46 2.69
CA GLU A 176 -9.41 13.27 3.75
C GLU A 176 -10.60 12.52 4.35
N LYS A 177 -11.53 12.04 3.52
CA LYS A 177 -12.68 11.24 3.99
C LYS A 177 -12.23 9.98 4.73
N ALA A 178 -11.22 9.26 4.23
CA ALA A 178 -10.67 8.08 4.90
C ALA A 178 -10.13 8.42 6.30
N ALA A 179 -9.39 9.52 6.42
CA ALA A 179 -8.80 9.98 7.69
C ALA A 179 -9.86 10.45 8.69
N GLU A 180 -10.96 11.05 8.21
CA GLU A 180 -12.11 11.42 9.04
C GLU A 180 -12.83 10.18 9.59
N LEU A 181 -13.00 9.14 8.77
CA LEU A 181 -13.65 7.89 9.15
C LEU A 181 -12.77 7.02 10.09
N ALA A 182 -11.45 7.12 9.96
CA ALA A 182 -10.48 6.38 10.77
C ALA A 182 -9.44 7.31 11.43
N PRO A 183 -9.83 8.12 12.43
CA PRO A 183 -8.95 9.14 13.02
C PRO A 183 -7.77 8.56 13.81
N ARG A 184 -7.83 7.27 14.20
CA ARG A 184 -6.77 6.56 14.94
C ARG A 184 -5.86 5.72 14.04
N ASP A 185 -6.16 5.61 12.75
CA ASP A 185 -5.35 4.83 11.83
C ASP A 185 -4.07 5.59 11.46
N ILE A 186 -2.93 5.12 11.98
CA ILE A 186 -1.64 5.80 11.81
C ILE A 186 -1.24 5.89 10.34
N THR A 187 -1.54 4.86 9.55
CA THR A 187 -1.18 4.78 8.13
C THR A 187 -1.98 5.79 7.32
N ILE A 188 -3.29 5.85 7.51
CA ILE A 188 -4.17 6.80 6.82
C ILE A 188 -3.82 8.24 7.21
N GLN A 189 -3.59 8.52 8.49
CA GLN A 189 -3.17 9.85 8.94
C GLN A 189 -1.81 10.25 8.36
N HIS A 190 -0.87 9.30 8.25
CA HIS A 190 0.42 9.54 7.62
C HIS A 190 0.29 9.85 6.12
N ASN A 191 -0.55 9.09 5.40
CA ASN A 191 -0.84 9.32 3.99
C ASN A 191 -1.47 10.69 3.77
N LEU A 192 -2.45 11.07 4.60
CA LEU A 192 -3.07 12.40 4.55
C LEU A 192 -2.05 13.50 4.77
N LYS A 193 -1.20 13.37 5.79
CA LYS A 193 -0.15 14.36 6.07
C LYS A 193 0.83 14.48 4.91
N SER A 194 1.25 13.35 4.33
CA SER A 194 2.14 13.32 3.16
C SER A 194 1.50 13.97 1.94
N LEU A 195 0.21 13.75 1.73
CA LEU A 195 -0.57 14.38 0.68
C LEU A 195 -0.70 15.88 0.94
N GLN A 196 -1.06 16.31 2.14
CA GLN A 196 -1.29 17.71 2.46
C GLN A 196 -0.01 18.52 2.55
N ASP A 197 1.17 17.89 2.70
CA ASP A 197 2.47 18.57 2.80
C ASP A 197 2.68 19.52 1.60
N PRO A 198 2.48 20.85 1.78
CA PRO A 198 2.72 21.83 0.73
C PRO A 198 4.24 22.02 0.51
N ASN A 199 5.01 21.54 1.48
CA ASN A 199 6.45 21.57 1.54
C ASN A 199 7.01 20.18 1.17
N GLY A 200 6.45 19.38 0.26
CA GLY A 200 7.09 18.10 -0.10
C GLY A 200 8.59 18.22 -0.42
N CYS A 201 9.42 17.21 -0.16
CA CYS A 201 10.82 17.24 -0.58
C CYS A 201 10.90 17.13 -2.12
N PHE A 202 10.69 18.22 -2.85
CA PHE A 202 10.56 18.30 -4.32
C PHE A 202 11.66 17.57 -5.08
N ILE A 203 12.94 17.82 -4.75
CA ILE A 203 14.07 17.16 -5.43
C ILE A 203 14.10 15.66 -5.14
N ALA A 204 13.86 15.26 -3.89
CA ALA A 204 13.84 13.86 -3.51
C ALA A 204 12.65 13.15 -4.16
N THR A 205 11.46 13.76 -4.15
CA THR A 205 10.25 13.26 -4.80
C THR A 205 10.46 13.09 -6.31
N ALA A 206 11.09 14.06 -6.98
CA ALA A 206 11.42 13.96 -8.40
C ALA A 206 12.43 12.84 -8.69
N ALA A 207 13.40 12.62 -7.78
CA ALA A 207 14.39 11.56 -7.93
C ALA A 207 13.82 10.16 -7.66
N PHE A 208 13.04 9.99 -6.58
CA PHE A 208 12.47 8.73 -6.12
C PHE A 208 11.08 8.43 -6.70
N GLY A 209 10.53 9.31 -7.53
CA GLY A 209 9.30 9.07 -8.30
C GLY A 209 8.01 9.19 -7.50
N THR A 210 8.07 9.14 -6.17
CA THR A 210 6.89 9.29 -5.31
C THR A 210 7.19 10.08 -4.04
N PRO A 211 6.25 10.91 -3.58
CA PRO A 211 6.35 11.57 -2.29
C PRO A 211 6.26 10.59 -1.11
N VAL A 212 5.75 9.37 -1.27
CA VAL A 212 5.64 8.39 -0.17
C VAL A 212 6.82 7.41 -0.10
N ALA A 213 7.85 7.60 -0.93
CA ALA A 213 9.06 6.78 -0.85
C ALA A 213 9.67 6.87 0.56
N TYR A 214 10.14 5.73 1.09
CA TYR A 214 10.79 5.63 2.40
C TYR A 214 11.87 6.71 2.58
N GLU A 215 12.73 6.86 1.57
CA GLU A 215 13.81 7.84 1.55
C GLU A 215 13.32 9.28 1.67
N VAL A 216 12.20 9.59 1.00
CA VAL A 216 11.58 10.92 1.04
C VAL A 216 10.95 11.15 2.41
N ASN A 217 10.39 10.12 3.03
CA ASN A 217 9.80 10.19 4.35
C ASN A 217 10.84 10.43 5.45
N GLU A 218 11.99 9.76 5.42
CA GLU A 218 13.08 9.99 6.38
C GLU A 218 13.57 11.45 6.36
N LEU A 219 13.71 12.02 5.16
CA LEU A 219 14.08 13.42 4.99
C LEU A 219 12.99 14.38 5.51
N ARG A 220 11.70 14.06 5.32
CA ARG A 220 10.60 14.84 5.90
C ARG A 220 10.60 14.78 7.42
N LEU A 221 10.77 13.61 8.01
CA LEU A 221 10.81 13.44 9.46
C LEU A 221 11.94 14.26 10.07
N PHE A 222 13.12 14.22 9.46
CA PHE A 222 14.24 15.05 9.88
C PHE A 222 13.94 16.54 9.77
N ARG A 223 13.31 16.96 8.65
CA ARG A 223 12.87 18.34 8.48
C ARG A 223 11.92 18.78 9.58
N ASP A 224 10.86 18.03 9.78
CA ASP A 224 9.76 18.38 10.70
C ASP A 224 10.19 18.34 12.16
N LYS A 225 10.95 17.31 12.55
CA LYS A 225 11.35 17.11 13.96
C LYS A 225 12.58 17.91 14.36
N TRP A 226 13.44 18.31 13.42
CA TRP A 226 14.74 18.93 13.75
C TRP A 226 15.02 20.24 13.02
N LEU A 227 14.87 20.29 11.70
CA LEU A 227 15.24 21.49 10.94
C LEU A 227 14.32 22.67 11.26
N VAL A 228 13.02 22.44 11.50
CA VAL A 228 12.06 23.52 11.82
C VAL A 228 12.39 24.23 13.15
N TYR A 229 12.94 23.52 14.14
CA TYR A 229 13.23 24.10 15.45
C TYR A 229 14.55 24.90 15.48
N ASN A 230 15.45 24.70 14.51
CA ASN A 230 16.74 25.37 14.44
C ASN A 230 16.75 26.56 13.47
N LYS A 231 17.36 27.69 13.85
CA LYS A 231 17.43 28.91 12.99
C LYS A 231 18.07 28.63 11.63
N VAL A 232 19.18 27.87 11.62
CA VAL A 232 19.88 27.44 10.39
C VAL A 232 19.00 26.48 9.58
N GLY A 233 18.31 25.55 10.24
CA GLY A 233 17.41 24.61 9.58
C GLY A 233 16.22 25.30 8.90
N ARG A 234 15.63 26.32 9.54
CA ARG A 234 14.58 27.15 8.91
C ARG A 234 15.07 27.92 7.70
N LEU A 235 16.31 28.44 7.73
CA LEU A 235 16.91 29.11 6.57
C LEU A 235 17.14 28.13 5.42
N PHE A 236 17.66 26.94 5.73
CA PHE A 236 17.84 25.86 4.75
C PHE A 236 16.51 25.46 4.10
N ILE A 237 15.47 25.21 4.91
CA ILE A 237 14.09 24.95 4.47
C ILE A 237 13.62 26.04 3.49
N LYS A 238 13.76 27.32 3.88
CA LYS A 238 13.29 28.44 3.05
C LYS A 238 14.00 28.50 1.69
N ILE A 239 15.32 28.29 1.65
CA ILE A 239 16.09 28.26 0.41
C ILE A 239 15.69 27.04 -0.43
N TYR A 240 15.58 25.87 0.21
CA TYR A 240 15.14 24.65 -0.44
C TYR A 240 13.80 24.85 -1.13
N TYR A 241 12.76 25.36 -0.46
CA TYR A 241 11.44 25.57 -1.07
C TYR A 241 11.42 26.65 -2.15
N LYS A 242 12.32 27.63 -2.08
CA LYS A 242 12.43 28.66 -3.11
C LYS A 242 13.02 28.13 -4.41
N VAL A 243 13.95 27.17 -4.35
CA VAL A 243 14.75 26.73 -5.50
C VAL A 243 14.35 25.34 -6.00
N SER A 244 13.99 24.45 -5.09
CA SER A 244 13.73 23.03 -5.39
C SER A 244 12.61 22.76 -6.40
N PRO A 245 11.52 23.55 -6.53
CA PRO A 245 10.48 23.25 -7.51
C PRO A 245 11.00 23.33 -8.97
N ARG A 246 11.81 24.34 -9.28
CA ARG A 246 12.41 24.47 -10.63
C ARG A 246 13.38 23.34 -10.94
N ILE A 247 14.18 22.97 -9.94
CA ILE A 247 15.13 21.86 -10.06
C ILE A 247 14.38 20.54 -10.23
N ALA A 248 13.34 20.29 -9.43
CA ALA A 248 12.51 19.09 -9.49
C ALA A 248 11.84 18.92 -10.86
N ASN A 249 11.23 19.98 -11.40
CA ASN A 249 10.63 19.96 -12.74
C ASN A 249 11.67 19.65 -13.83
N PHE A 250 12.93 20.09 -13.67
CA PHE A 250 13.99 19.76 -14.62
C PHE A 250 14.45 18.29 -14.53
N ILE A 251 14.37 17.68 -13.34
CA ILE A 251 14.80 16.29 -13.09
C ILE A 251 13.74 15.26 -13.48
N GLN A 252 12.45 15.61 -13.35
CA GLN A 252 11.35 14.65 -13.37
C GLN A 252 11.30 13.76 -14.63
N ASP A 253 11.79 14.25 -15.77
CA ASP A 253 11.77 13.55 -17.05
C ASP A 253 13.16 12.99 -17.46
N LYS A 254 14.14 12.99 -16.54
CA LYS A 254 15.54 12.64 -16.83
C LYS A 254 16.02 11.45 -15.97
N PRO A 255 15.89 10.19 -16.45
CA PRO A 255 16.26 8.99 -15.70
C PRO A 255 17.71 8.97 -15.18
N PHE A 256 18.66 9.44 -16.00
CA PHE A 256 20.07 9.55 -15.60
C PHE A 256 20.25 10.49 -14.41
N LEU A 257 19.60 11.66 -14.44
CA LEU A 257 19.72 12.66 -13.38
C LEU A 257 19.04 12.20 -12.09
N LYS A 258 17.90 11.51 -12.19
CA LYS A 258 17.27 10.83 -11.05
C LYS A 258 18.25 9.85 -10.39
N LYS A 259 18.93 9.00 -11.17
CA LYS A 259 19.91 8.02 -10.66
C LYS A 259 21.07 8.71 -9.93
N VAL A 260 21.64 9.76 -10.53
CA VAL A 260 22.72 10.56 -9.91
C VAL A 260 22.28 11.13 -8.56
N ILE A 261 21.06 11.70 -8.51
CA ILE A 261 20.52 12.28 -7.28
C ILE A 261 20.22 11.20 -6.23
N ARG A 262 19.66 10.04 -6.61
CA ARG A 262 19.46 8.92 -5.67
C ARG A 262 20.77 8.47 -5.04
N VAL A 263 21.81 8.29 -5.86
CA VAL A 263 23.15 7.90 -5.39
C VAL A 263 23.74 8.97 -4.47
N GLY A 264 23.63 10.25 -4.85
CA GLY A 264 24.13 11.36 -4.03
C GLY A 264 23.37 11.56 -2.72
N LEU A 265 22.05 11.30 -2.69
CA LEU A 265 21.23 11.42 -1.48
C LEU A 265 21.37 10.21 -0.55
N LYS A 266 21.75 9.03 -1.07
CA LYS A 266 21.86 7.79 -0.28
C LYS A 266 22.67 7.93 1.01
N PRO A 267 23.91 8.48 1.01
CA PRO A 267 24.67 8.64 2.27
C PRO A 267 23.99 9.58 3.25
N LEU A 268 23.36 10.65 2.76
CA LEU A 268 22.60 11.59 3.60
C LEU A 268 21.38 10.90 4.22
N ILE A 269 20.63 10.13 3.44
CA ILE A 269 19.45 9.40 3.91
C ILE A 269 19.85 8.37 4.97
N GLN A 270 20.93 7.61 4.76
CA GLN A 270 21.42 6.65 5.75
C GLN A 270 21.84 7.32 7.07
N TRP A 271 22.48 8.49 6.97
CA TRP A 271 22.81 9.28 8.14
C TRP A 271 21.55 9.78 8.86
N VAL A 272 20.58 10.31 8.11
CA VAL A 272 19.30 10.80 8.65
C VAL A 272 18.51 9.67 9.31
N ASP A 273 18.43 8.50 8.70
CA ASP A 273 17.76 7.31 9.23
C ASP A 273 18.34 6.92 10.60
N LYS A 274 19.67 6.82 10.69
CA LYS A 274 20.37 6.54 11.95
C LYS A 274 20.14 7.64 12.99
N PHE A 275 20.12 8.89 12.57
CA PHE A 275 19.87 10.03 13.44
C PHE A 275 18.43 10.03 13.99
N ASN A 276 17.45 9.80 13.13
CA ASN A 276 16.04 9.70 13.52
C ASN A 276 15.83 8.55 14.49
N LYS A 277 16.45 7.38 14.26
CA LYS A 277 16.38 6.22 15.17
C LYS A 277 17.00 6.49 16.54
N THR A 278 18.11 7.22 16.63
CA THR A 278 18.78 7.52 17.91
C THR A 278 18.09 8.59 18.75
N LYS A 279 17.13 9.33 18.20
CA LYS A 279 16.44 10.41 18.88
C LYS A 279 14.93 10.18 19.07
N ASN A 280 14.39 9.10 18.53
CA ASN A 280 13.01 8.66 18.75
C ASN A 280 12.88 7.58 19.85
N TYR A 281 13.97 7.31 20.59
CA TYR A 281 14.01 6.55 21.84
C TYR A 281 14.64 7.41 22.93
#